data_AF-A0A7S3C6Z5-F1
#
_entry.id   AF-A0A7S3C6Z5-F1
#
_cell.length_a   1.000
_cell.length_b   1.000
_cell.length_c   1.000
_cell.angle_alpha   90.00
_cell.angle_beta   90.00
_cell.angle_gamma   90.00
#
_symmetry.space_group_name_H-M   'P 1'
#
loop_
_entity.id
_entity.type
_entity.pdbx_description
1 polymer ?
#
loop_
_entity_poly.entity_id
_entity_poly.type
_entity_poly.pdbx_seq_one_letter_code
_entity_poly.pdbx_strand_id
1 'polypeptide(L)'
;RLDYFIYEILGRLRTEEMFDIVVDFPDSVPALRDLKTCLEHTNQTDAFIAHFSSQLRRRLLHLGAATPVILAQYVSSIKALNLLDPTGILAEVICPLVKDYVKRRPDTTRCVVNMVVYDENLLSAKPGGEEE
;
A
#
# COMPACT_ATOMS: atom_id res chain seq x y z
N ARG A 1 -20.74 -9.39 -19.61
CA ARG A 1 -20.78 -10.65 -18.80
C ARG A 1 -19.44 -11.38 -18.84
N LEU A 2 -18.78 -11.50 -19.99
CA LEU A 2 -17.39 -12.01 -20.07
C LEU A 2 -16.38 -11.04 -19.43
N ASP A 3 -16.49 -9.74 -19.71
CA ASP A 3 -15.53 -8.75 -19.19
C ASP A 3 -15.52 -8.70 -17.66
N TYR A 4 -16.69 -8.77 -17.03
CA TYR A 4 -16.81 -8.88 -15.57
C TYR A 4 -16.03 -10.09 -15.02
N PHE A 5 -16.16 -11.25 -15.65
CA PHE A 5 -15.46 -12.46 -15.23
C PHE A 5 -13.94 -12.37 -15.42
N ILE A 6 -13.49 -11.68 -16.48
CA ILE A 6 -12.07 -11.38 -16.70
C ILE A 6 -11.55 -10.48 -15.59
N TYR A 7 -12.25 -9.38 -15.28
CA TYR A 7 -11.87 -8.48 -14.18
C TYR A 7 -11.89 -9.19 -12.82
N GLU A 8 -12.85 -10.07 -12.58
CA GLU A 8 -12.93 -10.83 -11.33
C GLU A 8 -11.74 -11.78 -11.14
N ILE A 9 -11.34 -12.50 -12.20
CA ILE A 9 -10.19 -13.40 -12.15
C ILE A 9 -8.89 -12.61 -11.99
N LEU A 10 -8.68 -11.58 -12.82
CA LEU A 10 -7.47 -10.78 -12.79
C LEU A 10 -7.34 -10.03 -11.46
N GLY A 11 -8.44 -9.44 -10.97
CA GLY A 11 -8.49 -8.76 -9.68
C GLY A 11 -8.13 -9.68 -8.52
N ARG A 12 -8.61 -10.95 -8.54
CA ARG A 12 -8.21 -11.95 -7.54
C ARG A 12 -6.72 -12.28 -7.61
N LEU A 13 -6.18 -12.54 -8.80
CA LEU A 13 -4.75 -12.84 -8.97
C LEU A 13 -3.87 -11.67 -8.50
N ARG A 14 -4.19 -10.45 -8.92
CA ARG A 14 -3.46 -9.24 -8.49
C ARG A 14 -3.58 -8.97 -6.99
N THR A 15 -4.72 -9.30 -6.39
CA THR A 15 -4.90 -9.25 -4.93
C THR A 15 -3.97 -10.24 -4.22
N GLU A 16 -3.78 -11.44 -4.76
CA GLU A 16 -2.84 -12.43 -4.22
C GLU A 16 -1.37 -11.98 -4.36
N GLU A 17 -1.06 -11.14 -5.35
CA GLU A 17 0.27 -10.59 -5.59
C GLU A 17 0.50 -9.23 -4.92
N MET A 18 -0.52 -8.64 -4.27
CA MET A 18 -0.52 -7.24 -3.86
C MET A 18 0.69 -6.85 -3.00
N PHE A 19 1.11 -7.71 -2.08
CA PHE A 19 2.30 -7.43 -1.27
C PHE A 19 3.56 -7.25 -2.14
N ASP A 20 3.78 -8.13 -3.12
CA ASP A 20 4.94 -8.08 -4.00
C ASP A 20 4.83 -6.88 -4.95
N ILE A 21 3.63 -6.58 -5.45
CA ILE A 21 3.36 -5.36 -6.21
C ILE A 21 3.79 -4.13 -5.40
N VAL A 22 3.49 -4.04 -4.10
CA VAL A 22 3.91 -2.88 -3.29
C VAL A 22 5.42 -2.88 -3.02
N VAL A 23 6.05 -4.04 -2.86
CA VAL A 23 7.52 -4.15 -2.72
C VAL A 23 8.23 -3.59 -3.96
N ASP A 24 7.71 -3.89 -5.16
CA ASP A 24 8.29 -3.47 -6.44
C ASP A 24 7.84 -2.06 -6.89
N PHE A 25 7.14 -1.31 -6.03
CA PHE A 25 6.73 0.07 -6.34
C PHE A 25 7.95 1.01 -6.36
N PRO A 26 8.11 1.90 -7.37
CA PRO A 26 7.11 2.34 -8.35
C PRO A 26 7.09 1.57 -9.69
N ASP A 27 8.00 0.62 -9.91
CA ASP A 27 8.11 -0.09 -11.19
C ASP A 27 6.86 -0.96 -11.47
N SER A 28 6.16 -1.36 -10.41
CA SER A 28 4.91 -2.13 -10.45
C SER A 28 3.62 -1.32 -10.71
N VAL A 29 3.70 -0.02 -11.00
CA VAL A 29 2.52 0.84 -11.27
C VAL A 29 1.55 0.26 -12.32
N PRO A 30 1.98 -0.38 -13.43
CA PRO A 30 1.06 -1.00 -14.36
C PRO A 30 0.15 -2.05 -13.70
N ALA A 31 0.67 -2.88 -12.79
CA ALA A 31 -0.12 -3.89 -12.08
C ALA A 31 -1.14 -3.25 -11.13
N LEU A 32 -0.80 -2.12 -10.51
CA LEU A 32 -1.74 -1.33 -9.70
C LEU A 32 -2.86 -0.74 -10.57
N ARG A 33 -2.57 -0.29 -11.80
CA ARG A 33 -3.61 0.20 -12.71
C ARG A 33 -4.57 -0.91 -13.14
N ASP A 34 -4.05 -2.09 -13.45
CA ASP A 34 -4.87 -3.27 -13.75
C ASP A 34 -5.81 -3.60 -12.58
N LEU A 35 -5.25 -3.66 -11.36
CA LEU A 35 -6.02 -3.97 -10.16
C LEU A 35 -7.06 -2.89 -9.86
N LYS A 36 -6.74 -1.60 -10.04
CA LYS A 36 -7.71 -0.50 -9.94
C LYS A 36 -8.91 -0.75 -10.84
N THR A 37 -8.68 -0.98 -12.13
CA THR A 37 -9.76 -1.23 -13.08
C THR A 37 -10.57 -2.46 -12.69
N CYS A 38 -9.94 -3.53 -12.18
CA CYS A 38 -10.64 -4.70 -11.68
C CYS A 38 -11.55 -4.36 -10.49
N LEU A 39 -11.07 -3.59 -9.51
CA LEU A 39 -11.86 -3.20 -8.34
C LEU A 39 -13.01 -2.25 -8.70
N GLU A 40 -12.83 -1.36 -9.68
CA GLU A 40 -13.90 -0.45 -10.16
C GLU A 40 -15.04 -1.19 -10.88
N HIS A 41 -14.75 -2.33 -11.51
CA HIS A 41 -15.70 -3.09 -12.32
C HIS A 41 -16.26 -4.34 -11.62
N THR A 42 -15.84 -4.60 -10.37
CA THR A 42 -16.24 -5.79 -9.59
C THR A 42 -16.58 -5.41 -8.15
N ASN A 43 -17.10 -6.37 -7.38
CA ASN A 43 -17.40 -6.19 -5.96
C ASN A 43 -16.29 -6.81 -5.07
N GLN A 44 -15.03 -6.71 -5.48
CA GLN A 44 -13.91 -7.39 -4.81
C GLN A 44 -13.20 -6.57 -3.73
N THR A 45 -13.61 -5.33 -3.47
CA THR A 45 -12.96 -4.41 -2.51
C THR A 45 -12.80 -5.02 -1.11
N ASP A 46 -13.84 -5.63 -0.55
CA ASP A 46 -13.77 -6.24 0.79
C ASP A 46 -12.80 -7.43 0.82
N ALA A 47 -12.83 -8.26 -0.23
CA ALA A 47 -11.92 -9.38 -0.38
C ALA A 47 -10.47 -8.89 -0.52
N PHE A 48 -10.24 -7.83 -1.29
CA PHE A 48 -8.94 -7.18 -1.42
C PHE A 48 -8.42 -6.69 -0.07
N ILE A 49 -9.23 -5.94 0.68
CA ILE A 49 -8.88 -5.43 2.01
C ILE A 49 -8.48 -6.60 2.92
N ALA A 50 -9.31 -7.65 2.98
CA ALA A 50 -9.06 -8.81 3.84
C ALA A 50 -7.75 -9.53 3.46
N HIS A 51 -7.53 -9.78 2.16
CA HIS A 51 -6.34 -10.46 1.67
C HIS A 51 -5.07 -9.64 1.87
N PHE A 52 -5.04 -8.38 1.45
CA PHE A 52 -3.85 -7.55 1.59
C PHE A 52 -3.51 -7.31 3.07
N SER A 53 -4.53 -7.11 3.91
CA SER A 53 -4.35 -7.02 5.37
C SER A 53 -3.77 -8.30 5.98
N SER A 54 -4.15 -9.48 5.47
CA SER A 54 -3.58 -10.76 5.87
C SER A 54 -2.11 -10.88 5.44
N GLN A 55 -1.79 -10.47 4.22
CA GLN A 55 -0.42 -10.48 3.70
C GLN A 55 0.51 -9.56 4.50
N LEU A 56 0.07 -8.33 4.82
CA LEU A 56 0.84 -7.40 5.66
C LEU A 56 1.15 -8.02 7.02
N ARG A 57 0.15 -8.60 7.70
CA ARG A 57 0.35 -9.26 9.00
C ARG A 57 1.34 -10.42 8.92
N ARG A 58 1.23 -11.24 7.88
CA ARG A 58 2.05 -12.45 7.72
C ARG A 58 3.49 -12.15 7.28
N ARG A 59 3.69 -11.15 6.43
CA ARG A 59 4.96 -10.93 5.71
C ARG A 59 5.76 -9.69 6.18
N LEU A 60 5.14 -8.76 6.89
CA LEU A 60 5.78 -7.50 7.31
C LEU A 60 5.64 -7.23 8.81
N LEU A 61 4.45 -7.44 9.37
CA LEU A 61 4.13 -7.05 10.75
C LEU A 61 4.47 -8.16 11.76
N HIS A 62 5.71 -8.60 11.73
CA HIS A 62 6.26 -9.60 12.64
C HIS A 62 7.61 -9.17 13.23
N LEU A 63 8.03 -9.82 14.32
CA LEU A 63 9.24 -9.44 15.07
C LEU A 63 10.54 -9.50 14.24
N GLY A 64 10.58 -10.37 13.22
CA GLY A 64 11.75 -10.51 12.34
C GLY A 64 11.96 -9.37 11.33
N ALA A 65 10.98 -8.49 11.12
CA ALA A 65 11.13 -7.36 10.19
C ALA A 65 11.78 -6.18 10.92
N ALA A 66 12.75 -5.52 10.30
CA ALA A 66 13.36 -4.33 10.89
C ALA A 66 12.44 -3.10 10.75
N THR A 67 12.40 -2.21 11.74
CA THR A 67 11.54 -1.01 11.74
C THR A 67 11.71 -0.14 10.48
N PRO A 68 12.94 0.13 9.98
CA PRO A 68 13.11 0.89 8.74
C PRO A 68 12.46 0.22 7.52
N VAL A 69 12.51 -1.11 7.43
CA VAL A 69 11.87 -1.87 6.34
C VAL A 69 10.35 -1.75 6.41
N ILE A 70 9.77 -1.84 7.61
CA ILE A 70 8.33 -1.65 7.80
C ILE A 70 7.90 -0.23 7.41
N LEU A 71 8.67 0.78 7.81
CA LEU A 71 8.40 2.18 7.47
C LEU A 71 8.50 2.45 5.97
N ALA A 72 9.53 1.92 5.30
CA ALA A 72 9.67 2.04 3.85
C ALA A 72 8.49 1.40 3.12
N GLN A 73 8.14 0.16 3.48
CA GLN A 73 7.00 -0.55 2.90
C GLN A 73 5.68 0.16 3.23
N TYR A 74 5.56 0.82 4.38
CA TYR A 74 4.38 1.61 4.75
C TYR A 74 4.18 2.81 3.82
N VAL A 75 5.26 3.54 3.50
CA VAL A 75 5.22 4.65 2.54
C VAL A 75 4.83 4.15 1.15
N SER A 76 5.44 3.06 0.67
CA SER A 76 5.06 2.46 -0.62
C SER A 76 3.60 1.98 -0.62
N SER A 77 3.13 1.39 0.48
CA SER A 77 1.73 0.96 0.64
C SER A 77 0.77 2.14 0.52
N ILE A 78 1.03 3.25 1.22
CA ILE A 78 0.19 4.45 1.12
C ILE A 78 0.12 4.97 -0.32
N LYS A 79 1.28 5.08 -0.99
CA LYS A 79 1.35 5.56 -2.38
C LYS A 79 0.60 4.64 -3.34
N ALA A 80 0.77 3.32 -3.20
CA ALA A 80 0.09 2.33 -4.01
C ALA A 80 -1.43 2.32 -3.77
N LEU A 81 -1.87 2.39 -2.50
CA LEU A 81 -3.29 2.43 -2.15
C LEU A 81 -3.97 3.71 -2.65
N ASN A 82 -3.30 4.87 -2.59
CA ASN A 82 -3.83 6.12 -3.15
C ASN A 82 -3.93 6.08 -4.69
N LEU A 83 -3.07 5.31 -5.36
CA LEU A 83 -3.17 5.10 -6.80
C LEU A 83 -4.35 4.20 -7.16
N LEU A 84 -4.57 3.13 -6.38
CA LEU A 84 -5.72 2.23 -6.50
C LEU A 84 -7.04 2.93 -6.21
N ASP A 85 -7.10 3.69 -5.11
CA ASP A 85 -8.28 4.40 -4.62
C ASP A 85 -7.93 5.85 -4.26
N PRO A 86 -8.14 6.80 -5.19
CA PRO A 86 -7.89 8.21 -4.95
C PRO A 86 -8.76 8.84 -3.85
N THR A 87 -9.86 8.18 -3.43
CA THR A 87 -10.71 8.69 -2.34
C THR A 87 -10.06 8.52 -0.97
N GLY A 88 -9.07 7.62 -0.86
CA GLY A 88 -8.31 7.36 0.35
C GLY A 88 -8.95 6.35 1.31
N ILE A 89 -10.11 5.78 0.97
CA ILE A 89 -10.83 4.82 1.83
C ILE A 89 -9.98 3.57 2.06
N LEU A 90 -9.35 3.02 1.01
CA LEU A 90 -8.47 1.85 1.17
C LEU A 90 -7.30 2.13 2.13
N ALA A 91 -6.69 3.31 2.02
CA ALA A 91 -5.62 3.71 2.92
C ALA A 91 -6.13 3.88 4.35
N GLU A 92 -7.29 4.51 4.55
CA GLU A 92 -7.90 4.70 5.86
C GLU A 92 -8.17 3.37 6.58
N VAL A 93 -8.59 2.34 5.84
CA VAL A 93 -8.89 1.02 6.41
C VAL A 93 -7.62 0.20 6.68
N ILE A 94 -6.64 0.21 5.77
CA ILE A 94 -5.50 -0.72 5.82
C ILE A 94 -4.30 -0.15 6.58
N CYS A 95 -3.99 1.14 6.39
CA CYS A 95 -2.81 1.78 7.00
C CYS A 95 -2.77 1.75 8.54
N PRO A 96 -3.91 1.80 9.27
CA PRO A 96 -3.89 1.64 10.72
C PRO A 96 -3.19 0.36 11.20
N LEU A 97 -3.24 -0.73 10.44
CA LEU A 97 -2.58 -1.99 10.79
C LEU A 97 -1.06 -1.82 10.96
N VAL A 98 -0.44 -1.10 10.03
CA VAL A 98 1.00 -0.84 10.03
C VAL A 98 1.33 0.24 11.05
N LYS A 99 0.54 1.33 11.08
CA LYS A 99 0.71 2.45 12.00
C LYS A 99 0.71 1.99 13.46
N ASP A 100 -0.26 1.17 13.84
CA ASP A 100 -0.39 0.70 15.22
C ASP A 100 0.67 -0.33 15.58
N TYR A 101 1.12 -1.14 14.62
CA TYR A 101 2.26 -2.04 14.83
C TYR A 101 3.55 -1.27 15.11
N VAL A 102 3.86 -0.27 14.29
CA VAL A 102 5.08 0.52 14.41
C VAL A 102 5.06 1.39 15.68
N LYS A 103 3.93 1.95 16.09
CA LYS A 103 3.81 2.69 17.37
C LYS A 103 4.22 1.87 18.60
N ARG A 104 4.08 0.54 18.57
CA ARG A 104 4.45 -0.35 19.68
C ARG A 104 5.94 -0.67 19.72
N ARG A 105 6.71 -0.32 18.69
CA ARG A 105 8.15 -0.58 18.64
C ARG A 105 8.94 0.56 19.29
N PRO A 106 9.87 0.25 20.20
CA PRO A 106 10.59 1.27 20.97
C PRO A 106 11.54 2.14 20.12
N ASP A 107 12.00 1.62 18.98
CA ASP A 107 12.97 2.28 18.10
C ASP A 107 12.34 3.15 17.00
N THR A 108 11.00 3.20 16.93
CA THR A 108 10.25 3.90 15.88
C THR A 108 10.62 5.37 15.74
N THR A 109 10.64 6.13 16.83
CA THR A 109 10.92 7.57 16.78
C THR A 109 12.28 7.83 16.13
N ARG A 110 13.30 7.08 16.54
CA ARG A 110 14.66 7.18 15.98
C ARG A 110 14.67 6.83 14.49
N CYS A 111 14.00 5.74 14.11
CA CYS A 111 13.94 5.33 12.71
C CYS A 111 13.22 6.34 11.83
N VAL A 112 12.12 6.94 12.31
CA VAL A 112 11.39 8.00 11.59
C VAL A 112 12.24 9.26 11.44
N VAL A 113 12.91 9.71 12.50
CA VAL A 113 13.82 10.87 12.42
C VAL A 113 14.92 10.62 11.40
N ASN A 114 15.58 9.45 11.46
CA ASN A 114 16.60 9.10 10.48
C ASN A 114 16.03 9.07 9.06
N MET A 115 14.85 8.50 8.85
CA MET A 115 14.21 8.50 7.55
C MET A 115 13.96 9.94 7.06
N VAL A 116 13.40 10.83 7.86
CA VAL A 116 13.14 12.22 7.46
C VAL A 116 14.42 13.01 7.17
N VAL A 117 15.49 12.79 7.94
CA VAL A 117 16.75 13.52 7.79
C VAL A 117 17.56 13.05 6.58
N TYR A 118 17.48 11.77 6.23
CA TYR A 118 18.33 11.16 5.19
C TYR A 118 17.58 10.74 3.93
N ASP A 119 16.24 10.71 3.94
CA ASP A 119 15.40 10.38 2.77
C ASP A 119 14.85 11.66 2.13
N GLU A 120 15.61 12.18 1.15
CA GLU A 120 15.26 13.35 0.34
C GLU A 120 13.89 13.22 -0.36
N ASN A 121 13.44 11.99 -0.63
CA ASN A 121 12.17 11.73 -1.32
C ASN A 121 10.93 11.90 -0.43
N LEU A 122 11.08 11.95 0.89
CA LEU A 122 9.97 12.16 1.82
C LEU A 122 9.65 13.66 1.98
N LEU A 123 10.64 14.54 1.78
CA LEU A 123 10.52 15.99 1.89
C LEU A 123 10.15 16.67 0.55
N SER A 124 10.25 15.97 -0.57
CA SER A 124 9.98 16.51 -1.91
C SER A 124 8.50 16.50 -2.32
N ALA A 125 7.59 16.07 -1.44
CA ALA A 125 6.15 16.22 -1.63
C ALA A 125 5.77 17.72 -1.56
N LYS A 126 5.88 18.43 -2.68
CA LYS A 126 5.31 19.78 -2.79
C LYS A 126 3.81 19.70 -2.46
N PRO A 127 3.28 20.56 -1.58
CA PRO A 127 1.84 20.73 -1.49
C PRO A 127 1.35 21.23 -2.85
N GLY A 128 0.31 20.58 -3.39
CA GLY A 128 -0.34 21.03 -4.61
C GLY A 128 -0.75 22.50 -4.46
N GLY A 129 -0.21 23.33 -5.34
CA GLY A 129 -0.51 24.75 -5.44
C GLY A 129 -0.60 25.10 -6.92
N GLU A 130 -1.84 25.25 -7.36
CA GLU A 130 -2.32 26.14 -8.43
C GLU A 130 -1.63 25.99 -9.80
N GLU A 131 -2.26 25.19 -10.67
CA GLU A 131 -2.22 25.44 -12.12
C GLU A 131 -3.36 26.42 -12.46
N GLU A 132 -2.98 27.67 -12.75
CA GLU A 132 -3.71 28.54 -13.69
C GLU A 132 -3.24 28.25 -15.12
#